data_AF-E4V0H4-F1
#
_entry.id   AF-E4V0H4-F1
#
_cell.length_a   1.000
_cell.length_b   1.000
_cell.length_c   1.000
_cell.angle_alpha   90.00
_cell.angle_beta   90.00
_cell.angle_gamma   90.00
#
_symmetry.space_group_name_H-M   'P 1'
#
loop_
_entity.id
_entity.type
_entity.pdbx_description
1 polymer ?
#
loop_
_entity_poly.entity_id
_entity_poly.type
_entity_poly.pdbx_seq_one_letter_code
_entity_poly.pdbx_strand_id
1 'polypeptide(L)'
;MERPMREPPFDKCVFDRLKKESISDAENQPSLTGQVTARAGPETARPSSKDPIQWTSTSSTSRSLFRGTSPFEPLLPASYRVSDAKGKPCIVTASVEYIYGDLSVKRLNDVDDWLWLAGRPMPPRPLSYQLACSRNIIINEQADLHLVWTAPGGIFLKPIPRYLLDYQFWKDNIVYDIDLYKCAFGFLLSYVALIQYESDFHIAKDKHLVPENLTWDSWTGFVSELLRKKSDETINKRYHYGELRLSRLNKIYWARCYLRGYRLPYQSYGEMFNANIAPVAGTTVYIALVLTAMQVGLATHNLSDSTVFHTVSYGFALFSILAPLFLVFLVYFVLSMFVIYNFIATIIFQKRLKGGDQNGMENKI
;
A
#
# COMPACT_ATOMS: atom_id res chain seq x y z
N MET A 1 -10.56 27.65 -18.55
CA MET A 1 -9.34 28.08 -17.82
C MET A 1 -9.65 28.02 -16.33
N GLU A 2 -9.40 26.87 -15.70
CA GLU A 2 -9.48 26.76 -14.24
C GLU A 2 -8.38 27.63 -13.63
N ARG A 3 -8.74 28.55 -12.73
CA ARG A 3 -7.75 29.36 -12.01
C ARG A 3 -6.93 28.41 -11.12
N PRO A 4 -5.59 28.45 -11.15
CA PRO A 4 -4.80 27.68 -10.18
C PRO A 4 -5.24 28.07 -8.77
N MET A 5 -5.48 27.07 -7.92
CA MET A 5 -5.80 27.26 -6.50
C MET A 5 -4.59 27.88 -5.82
N ARG A 6 -4.52 29.21 -5.80
CA ARG A 6 -3.31 29.99 -5.48
C ARG A 6 -2.87 29.94 -4.02
N GLU A 7 -3.55 29.21 -3.16
CA GLU A 7 -3.31 29.22 -1.73
C GLU A 7 -3.35 27.81 -1.12
N PRO A 8 -2.49 27.51 -0.14
CA PRO A 8 -2.59 26.29 0.65
C PRO A 8 -3.99 26.12 1.27
N PRO A 9 -4.41 24.88 1.54
CA PRO A 9 -5.77 24.62 2.01
C PRO A 9 -6.03 25.05 3.45
N PHE A 10 -5.06 25.63 4.14
CA PHE A 10 -5.12 26.04 5.54
C PHE A 10 -4.23 27.26 5.79
N ASP A 11 -4.50 27.98 6.88
CA ASP A 11 -3.79 29.22 7.22
C ASP A 11 -2.48 28.97 7.99
N LYS A 12 -1.46 29.79 7.70
CA LYS A 12 -0.12 29.71 8.30
C LYS A 12 -0.13 29.73 9.84
N CYS A 13 -1.02 30.51 10.46
CA CYS A 13 -1.10 30.68 11.91
C CYS A 13 -1.52 29.42 12.69
N VAL A 14 -2.15 28.45 12.02
CA VAL A 14 -2.53 27.17 12.64
C VAL A 14 -1.30 26.30 12.88
N PHE A 15 -0.37 26.29 11.92
CA PHE A 15 0.87 25.51 12.04
C PHE A 15 1.95 26.19 12.90
N ASP A 16 1.99 27.52 12.93
CA ASP A 16 2.87 28.23 13.86
C ASP A 16 2.47 27.98 15.33
N ARG A 17 1.19 27.66 15.61
CA ARG A 17 0.74 27.16 16.92
C ARG A 17 1.17 25.71 17.19
N LEU A 18 0.97 24.82 16.21
CA LEU A 18 1.45 23.42 16.24
C LEU A 18 2.95 23.29 16.53
N LYS A 19 3.77 24.16 15.95
CA LYS A 19 5.22 24.16 16.13
C LYS A 19 5.63 24.72 17.50
N LYS A 20 4.92 25.73 18.01
CA LYS A 20 5.17 26.33 19.34
C LYS A 20 4.84 25.39 20.49
N GLU A 21 3.72 24.68 20.45
CA GLU A 21 3.33 23.72 21.50
C GLU A 21 4.32 22.55 21.61
N SER A 22 4.82 22.06 20.46
CA SER A 22 5.84 21.00 20.44
C SER A 22 7.20 21.39 21.04
N ILE A 23 7.53 22.69 21.02
CA ILE A 23 8.77 23.22 21.60
C ILE A 23 8.60 23.47 23.10
N SER A 24 7.43 23.95 23.55
CA SER A 24 7.16 24.15 24.97
C SER A 24 7.11 22.84 25.76
N ASP A 25 6.67 21.74 25.15
CA ASP A 25 6.65 20.42 25.81
C ASP A 25 8.04 19.78 25.91
N ALA A 26 8.94 20.08 24.97
CA ALA A 26 10.33 19.62 24.99
C ALA A 26 11.18 20.38 26.04
N GLU A 27 10.82 21.61 26.37
CA GLU A 27 11.54 22.45 27.34
C GLU A 27 11.11 22.16 28.80
N ASN A 28 10.02 21.42 29.01
CA ASN A 28 9.42 21.14 30.32
C ASN A 28 9.64 19.72 30.87
N GLN A 29 10.53 18.90 30.27
CA GLN A 29 10.90 17.61 30.85
C GLN A 29 11.99 17.77 31.93
N PRO A 30 11.75 17.38 33.20
CA PRO A 30 12.75 17.46 34.25
C PRO A 30 13.84 16.38 34.06
N SER A 31 15.10 16.83 34.14
CA SER A 31 16.30 16.00 34.06
C SER A 31 16.39 15.02 35.24
N LEU A 32 16.17 13.73 34.98
CA LEU A 32 16.47 12.66 35.94
C LEU A 32 17.96 12.29 35.85
N THR A 33 18.78 13.01 36.62
CA THR A 33 20.15 12.64 36.93
C THR A 33 20.14 11.58 38.04
N GLY A 34 20.17 10.30 37.67
CA GLY A 34 20.31 9.18 38.60
C GLY A 34 21.73 8.59 38.57
N GLN A 35 22.52 8.87 39.61
CA GLN A 35 23.83 8.27 39.86
C GLN A 35 23.73 6.75 39.99
N VAL A 36 24.46 6.00 39.15
CA VAL A 36 24.72 4.58 39.34
C VAL A 36 26.08 4.41 40.00
N THR A 37 26.07 4.02 41.28
CA THR A 37 27.25 3.61 42.05
C THR A 37 27.72 2.23 41.59
N ALA A 38 28.95 2.14 41.10
CA ALA A 38 29.63 0.90 40.73
C ALA A 38 30.10 0.13 41.97
N ARG A 39 29.87 -1.19 42.00
CA ARG A 39 30.47 -2.13 42.97
C ARG A 39 31.29 -3.18 42.20
N ALA A 40 32.54 -3.35 42.62
CA ALA A 40 33.55 -4.19 41.98
C ALA A 40 33.66 -5.61 42.59
N GLY A 41 34.10 -6.58 41.77
CA GLY A 41 34.63 -7.90 42.16
C GLY A 41 34.20 -9.05 41.22
N PRO A 42 34.97 -10.16 41.10
CA PRO A 42 36.14 -10.23 40.23
C PRO A 42 36.10 -11.33 39.13
N GLU A 43 36.73 -11.00 38.01
CA GLU A 43 37.68 -11.77 37.17
C GLU A 43 37.65 -13.32 37.16
N THR A 44 37.28 -13.91 36.00
CA THR A 44 37.86 -15.17 35.51
C THR A 44 37.94 -15.22 33.96
N ALA A 45 39.18 -15.24 33.47
CA ALA A 45 39.75 -15.92 32.28
C ALA A 45 39.08 -15.84 30.88
N ARG A 46 39.88 -15.31 29.92
CA ARG A 46 39.74 -15.37 28.44
C ARG A 46 40.44 -16.62 27.87
N PRO A 47 40.15 -17.06 26.63
CA PRO A 47 40.95 -16.61 25.46
C PRO A 47 40.07 -16.37 24.20
N SER A 48 40.17 -15.25 23.48
CA SER A 48 41.15 -14.83 22.45
C SER A 48 40.55 -14.91 21.03
N SER A 49 40.80 -13.84 20.24
CA SER A 49 40.63 -13.70 18.78
C SER A 49 39.27 -13.25 18.23
N LYS A 50 39.12 -11.93 18.07
CA LYS A 50 38.91 -11.23 16.78
C LYS A 50 38.74 -9.72 17.06
N ASP A 51 39.65 -8.93 16.50
CA ASP A 51 39.75 -7.48 16.75
C ASP A 51 38.50 -6.72 16.30
N PRO A 52 37.90 -5.86 17.16
CA PRO A 52 36.86 -4.94 16.72
C PRO A 52 37.49 -3.76 15.97
N ILE A 53 36.91 -3.45 14.81
CA ILE A 53 37.29 -2.31 13.96
C ILE A 53 37.24 -1.03 14.80
N GLN A 54 38.42 -0.48 15.07
CA GLN A 54 38.61 0.76 15.80
C GLN A 54 38.37 1.92 14.84
N TRP A 55 37.27 2.65 15.01
CA TRP A 55 37.07 3.92 14.33
C TRP A 55 38.07 4.94 14.89
N THR A 56 39.20 5.11 14.21
CA THR A 56 40.15 6.18 14.53
C THR A 56 39.48 7.51 14.22
N SER A 57 39.11 8.25 15.26
CA SER A 57 38.66 9.63 15.18
C SER A 57 39.85 10.52 14.81
N THR A 58 40.18 10.58 13.52
CA THR A 58 41.12 11.57 13.00
C THR A 58 40.40 12.91 12.97
N SER A 59 40.77 13.80 13.88
CA SER A 59 40.36 15.20 13.91
C SER A 59 40.95 15.92 12.70
N SER A 60 40.31 15.77 11.54
CA SER A 60 40.57 16.58 10.36
C SER A 60 39.33 17.41 10.09
N THR A 61 39.42 18.70 10.42
CA THR A 61 38.62 19.83 9.96
C THR A 61 37.46 19.44 9.05
N SER A 62 36.27 19.31 9.63
CA SER A 62 35.00 19.12 8.92
C SER A 62 34.74 20.34 8.02
N ARG A 63 35.30 20.31 6.81
CA ARG A 63 34.92 21.23 5.74
C ARG A 63 33.47 20.92 5.40
N SER A 64 32.59 21.90 5.63
CA SER A 64 31.14 21.81 5.45
C SER A 64 30.77 21.22 4.09
N LEU A 65 30.32 19.96 4.09
CA LEU A 65 29.66 19.32 2.94
C LEU A 65 28.15 19.61 2.89
N PHE A 66 27.59 20.26 3.91
CA PHE A 66 26.22 20.76 3.90
C PHE A 66 26.13 22.07 3.10
N ARG A 67 26.25 21.94 1.77
CA ARG A 67 25.89 23.00 0.83
C ARG A 67 24.36 23.11 0.84
N GLY A 68 23.83 24.05 1.63
CA GLY A 68 22.45 24.56 1.57
C GLY A 68 21.36 23.48 1.50
N THR A 69 21.21 22.69 2.56
CA THR A 69 20.09 21.75 2.69
C THR A 69 18.77 22.51 2.69
N SER A 70 17.83 22.15 1.81
CA SER A 70 16.50 22.75 1.82
C SER A 70 15.85 22.52 3.20
N PRO A 71 15.05 23.46 3.74
CA PRO A 71 14.46 23.32 5.08
C PRO A 71 13.52 22.11 5.21
N PHE A 72 13.17 21.46 4.09
CA PHE A 72 12.24 20.34 3.99
C PHE A 72 12.91 18.96 3.98
N GLU A 73 14.23 18.86 3.85
CA GLU A 73 14.95 17.58 3.81
C GLU A 73 14.66 16.65 5.01
N PRO A 74 14.56 17.14 6.26
CA PRO A 74 14.20 16.28 7.39
C PRO A 74 12.77 15.71 7.32
N LEU A 75 11.89 16.28 6.49
CA LEU A 75 10.50 15.86 6.33
C LEU A 75 10.33 14.77 5.26
N LEU A 76 11.34 14.58 4.42
CA LEU A 76 11.36 13.62 3.32
C LEU A 76 11.98 12.29 3.76
N PRO A 77 11.66 11.17 3.10
CA PRO A 77 12.28 9.89 3.42
C PRO A 77 13.77 9.89 3.03
N ALA A 78 14.55 9.06 3.72
CA ALA A 78 16.00 8.98 3.52
C ALA A 78 16.41 8.57 2.08
N SER A 79 15.59 7.75 1.41
CA SER A 79 15.79 7.39 0.01
C SER A 79 14.47 7.00 -0.64
N TYR A 80 14.39 7.19 -1.95
CA TYR A 80 13.26 6.73 -2.76
C TYR A 80 13.75 5.91 -3.94
N ARG A 81 12.96 4.90 -4.34
CA ARG A 81 13.21 4.13 -5.54
C ARG A 81 12.32 4.66 -6.64
N VAL A 82 12.92 5.35 -7.61
CA VAL A 82 12.20 5.73 -8.82
C VAL A 82 11.86 4.44 -9.59
N SER A 83 10.64 4.35 -10.11
CA SER A 83 10.17 3.21 -10.92
C SER A 83 10.91 3.05 -12.27
N ASP A 84 11.99 3.80 -12.50
CA ASP A 84 12.99 3.59 -13.54
C ASP A 84 13.54 2.15 -13.43
N ALA A 85 13.70 1.51 -14.59
CA ALA A 85 14.20 0.15 -14.78
C ALA A 85 15.50 -0.21 -14.02
N LYS A 86 16.23 0.75 -13.45
CA LYS A 86 17.46 0.56 -12.68
C LYS A 86 17.21 0.21 -11.21
N GLY A 87 16.05 0.52 -10.64
CA GLY A 87 15.69 0.18 -9.25
C GLY A 87 16.66 0.69 -8.16
N LYS A 88 17.55 1.63 -8.52
CA LYS A 88 18.57 2.19 -7.64
C LYS A 88 17.92 3.15 -6.65
N PRO A 89 18.27 3.09 -5.35
CA PRO A 89 17.83 4.09 -4.39
C PRO A 89 18.48 5.43 -4.72
N CYS A 90 17.69 6.49 -4.74
CA CYS A 90 18.13 7.87 -4.93
C CYS A 90 17.92 8.66 -3.63
N ILE A 91 18.82 9.63 -3.36
CA ILE A 91 18.61 10.61 -2.30
C ILE A 91 17.39 11.45 -2.66
N VAL A 92 16.51 11.68 -1.69
CA VAL A 92 15.27 12.42 -1.93
C VAL A 92 15.54 13.91 -1.76
N THR A 93 15.30 14.64 -2.85
CA THR A 93 15.18 16.10 -2.81
C THR A 93 13.69 16.44 -2.82
N ALA A 94 13.33 17.62 -2.29
CA ALA A 94 11.98 18.19 -2.44
C ALA A 94 11.71 18.56 -3.92
N SER A 95 11.68 17.58 -4.81
CA SER A 95 11.33 17.77 -6.22
C SER A 95 9.89 17.39 -6.45
N VAL A 96 9.23 18.10 -7.37
CA VAL A 96 7.85 17.81 -7.80
C VAL A 96 7.70 16.36 -8.27
N GLU A 97 8.74 15.81 -8.90
CA GLU A 97 8.79 14.42 -9.39
C GLU A 97 8.68 13.39 -8.26
N TYR A 98 9.38 13.62 -7.14
CA TYR A 98 9.25 12.76 -5.96
C TYR A 98 7.83 12.82 -5.40
N ILE A 99 7.29 14.02 -5.21
CA ILE A 99 5.97 14.21 -4.60
C ILE A 99 4.88 13.59 -5.49
N TYR A 100 4.99 13.78 -6.81
CA TYR A 100 4.09 13.15 -7.77
C TYR A 100 4.16 11.63 -7.69
N GLY A 101 5.36 11.06 -7.52
CA GLY A 101 5.55 9.62 -7.33
C GLY A 101 4.95 9.11 -6.01
N ASP A 102 5.19 9.83 -4.91
CA ASP A 102 4.77 9.45 -3.56
C ASP A 102 3.25 9.51 -3.38
N LEU A 103 2.60 10.53 -3.96
CA LEU A 103 1.15 10.73 -3.92
C LEU A 103 0.42 10.23 -5.18
N SER A 104 1.10 9.49 -6.06
CA SER A 104 0.52 9.04 -7.31
C SER A 104 -0.60 8.03 -7.07
N VAL A 105 -1.79 8.35 -7.57
CA VAL A 105 -2.95 7.45 -7.64
C VAL A 105 -3.35 7.12 -9.08
N LYS A 106 -2.43 7.33 -10.04
CA LYS A 106 -2.66 7.18 -11.49
C LYS A 106 -3.30 5.84 -11.84
N ARG A 107 -2.77 4.75 -11.27
CA ARG A 107 -3.28 3.39 -11.49
C ARG A 107 -4.76 3.22 -11.14
N LEU A 108 -5.25 3.95 -10.14
CA LEU A 108 -6.65 3.89 -9.74
C LEU A 108 -7.51 4.80 -10.58
N ASN A 109 -6.99 5.96 -10.97
CA ASN A 109 -7.67 6.89 -11.88
C ASN A 109 -7.89 6.26 -13.26
N ASP A 110 -6.97 5.41 -13.73
CA ASP A 110 -7.09 4.67 -15.00
C ASP A 110 -8.25 3.66 -15.01
N VAL A 111 -8.77 3.28 -13.83
CA VAL A 111 -9.87 2.31 -13.66
C VAL A 111 -11.07 2.92 -12.92
N ASP A 112 -11.16 4.25 -12.86
CA ASP A 112 -12.20 4.99 -12.12
C ASP A 112 -13.62 4.51 -12.47
N ASP A 113 -13.91 4.32 -13.75
CA ASP A 113 -15.21 3.84 -14.26
C ASP A 113 -15.62 2.45 -13.74
N TRP A 114 -14.67 1.67 -13.21
CA TRP A 114 -14.89 0.32 -12.68
C TRP A 114 -14.75 0.27 -11.15
N LEU A 115 -14.34 1.36 -10.50
CA LEU A 115 -14.11 1.39 -9.05
C LEU A 115 -15.37 1.10 -8.24
N TRP A 116 -16.56 1.39 -8.78
CA TRP A 116 -17.85 1.03 -8.19
C TRP A 116 -17.98 -0.48 -7.89
N LEU A 117 -17.29 -1.34 -8.65
CA LEU A 117 -17.26 -2.77 -8.40
C LEU A 117 -16.42 -3.08 -7.15
N ALA A 118 -15.34 -2.32 -6.91
CA ALA A 118 -14.41 -2.52 -5.81
C ALA A 118 -14.83 -1.85 -4.49
N GLY A 119 -15.59 -0.76 -4.55
CA GLY A 119 -16.10 -0.05 -3.38
C GLY A 119 -17.21 0.94 -3.73
N ARG A 120 -17.93 1.43 -2.73
CA ARG A 120 -18.95 2.47 -2.94
C ARG A 120 -18.32 3.87 -2.89
N PRO A 121 -18.84 4.85 -3.66
CA PRO A 121 -18.38 6.23 -3.62
C PRO A 121 -18.87 6.91 -2.33
N MET A 122 -18.23 6.56 -1.22
CA MET A 122 -18.50 7.09 0.10
C MET A 122 -17.19 7.31 0.85
N PRO A 123 -17.11 8.30 1.76
CA PRO A 123 -15.92 8.50 2.57
C PRO A 123 -15.58 7.24 3.39
N PRO A 124 -14.30 7.04 3.74
CA PRO A 124 -13.88 5.89 4.54
C PRO A 124 -14.53 5.91 5.93
N ARG A 125 -14.70 4.72 6.52
CA ARG A 125 -15.23 4.61 7.89
C ARG A 125 -14.13 4.89 8.92
N PRO A 126 -14.48 5.39 10.12
CA PRO A 126 -13.51 5.69 11.18
C PRO A 126 -12.61 4.52 11.57
N LEU A 127 -11.45 4.81 12.15
CA LEU A 127 -10.47 3.79 12.59
C LEU A 127 -11.04 2.82 13.63
N SER A 128 -11.80 3.32 14.60
CA SER A 128 -12.55 2.50 15.57
C SER A 128 -13.46 1.48 14.89
N TYR A 129 -14.16 1.87 13.82
CA TYR A 129 -14.99 0.96 13.02
C TYR A 129 -14.14 -0.10 12.31
N GLN A 130 -12.96 0.26 11.78
CA GLN A 130 -12.05 -0.71 11.14
C GLN A 130 -11.62 -1.79 12.14
N LEU A 131 -11.25 -1.38 13.36
CA LEU A 131 -10.88 -2.30 14.44
C LEU A 131 -12.08 -3.16 14.88
N ALA A 132 -13.28 -2.59 15.00
CA ALA A 132 -14.49 -3.33 15.33
C ALA A 132 -14.82 -4.41 14.27
N CYS A 133 -14.52 -4.14 13.00
CA CYS A 133 -14.60 -5.12 11.92
C CYS A 133 -13.44 -6.14 11.91
N SER A 134 -12.63 -6.20 12.97
CA SER A 134 -11.45 -7.07 13.10
C SER A 134 -10.43 -6.89 11.96
N ARG A 135 -10.33 -5.69 11.40
CA ARG A 135 -9.32 -5.37 10.38
C ARG A 135 -8.06 -4.86 11.07
N ASN A 136 -6.93 -5.46 10.73
CA ASN A 136 -5.64 -4.93 11.14
C ASN A 136 -5.30 -3.65 10.34
N ILE A 137 -4.60 -2.71 10.95
CA ILE A 137 -4.10 -1.51 10.27
C ILE A 137 -2.67 -1.81 9.81
N ILE A 138 -2.45 -1.81 8.49
CA ILE A 138 -1.14 -2.13 7.89
C ILE A 138 -0.56 -0.86 7.28
N ILE A 139 0.59 -0.42 7.81
CA ILE A 139 1.31 0.75 7.30
C ILE A 139 1.89 0.43 5.92
N ASN A 140 1.66 1.31 4.95
CA ASN A 140 2.25 1.20 3.62
C ASN A 140 2.46 2.57 2.98
N GLU A 141 3.68 2.89 2.57
CA GLU A 141 4.02 4.19 1.99
C GLU A 141 3.43 4.45 0.59
N GLN A 142 2.86 3.47 -0.09
CA GLN A 142 2.29 3.69 -1.41
C GLN A 142 0.90 4.34 -1.34
N ALA A 143 0.74 5.54 -1.92
CA ALA A 143 -0.53 6.26 -1.91
C ALA A 143 -1.66 5.52 -2.66
N ASP A 144 -1.32 4.74 -3.68
CA ASP A 144 -2.29 3.96 -4.44
C ASP A 144 -2.94 2.84 -3.57
N LEU A 145 -2.20 2.28 -2.61
CA LEU A 145 -2.71 1.29 -1.67
C LEU A 145 -3.46 1.88 -0.48
N HIS A 146 -3.41 3.20 -0.25
CA HIS A 146 -4.14 3.84 0.84
C HIS A 146 -5.66 3.56 0.71
N LEU A 147 -6.29 3.10 1.80
CA LEU A 147 -7.69 2.63 1.91
C LEU A 147 -8.04 1.36 1.12
N VAL A 148 -7.06 0.65 0.58
CA VAL A 148 -7.28 -0.68 0.01
C VAL A 148 -7.25 -1.71 1.15
N TRP A 149 -8.20 -2.66 1.16
CA TRP A 149 -8.26 -3.69 2.20
C TRP A 149 -8.41 -5.10 1.61
N THR A 150 -7.94 -6.10 2.37
CA THR A 150 -7.99 -7.52 1.97
C THR A 150 -8.68 -8.38 3.01
N ALA A 151 -9.25 -9.51 2.58
CA ALA A 151 -9.93 -10.48 3.45
C ALA A 151 -9.40 -11.91 3.18
N PRO A 152 -9.01 -12.67 4.22
CA PRO A 152 -8.74 -12.21 5.58
C PRO A 152 -7.58 -11.22 5.59
N GLY A 153 -7.63 -10.18 6.41
CA GLY A 153 -6.49 -9.26 6.56
C GLY A 153 -6.83 -7.83 6.97
N GLY A 154 -5.88 -6.95 6.71
CA GLY A 154 -5.91 -5.56 7.13
C GLY A 154 -6.25 -4.57 6.03
N ILE A 155 -6.45 -3.32 6.46
CA ILE A 155 -6.52 -2.14 5.60
C ILE A 155 -5.13 -1.52 5.49
N PHE A 156 -4.73 -1.19 4.26
CA PHE A 156 -3.47 -0.50 4.01
C PHE A 156 -3.67 1.00 4.17
N LEU A 157 -2.87 1.62 5.05
CA LEU A 157 -2.89 3.06 5.28
C LEU A 157 -1.47 3.62 5.14
N LYS A 158 -1.30 4.56 4.22
CA LYS A 158 -0.12 5.43 4.16
C LYS A 158 -0.16 6.44 5.31
N PRO A 159 0.83 6.50 6.22
CA PRO A 159 0.93 7.52 7.25
C PRO A 159 0.90 8.92 6.65
N ILE A 160 0.41 9.91 7.38
CA ILE A 160 0.41 11.29 6.91
C ILE A 160 1.87 11.76 6.78
N PRO A 161 2.35 12.06 5.57
CA PRO A 161 3.70 12.58 5.40
C PRO A 161 3.80 13.95 6.08
N ARG A 162 4.87 14.16 6.86
CA ARG A 162 5.06 15.41 7.63
C ARG A 162 5.11 16.65 6.74
N TYR A 163 5.57 16.50 5.49
CA TYR A 163 5.58 17.60 4.52
C TYR A 163 4.17 18.06 4.12
N LEU A 164 3.15 17.19 4.17
CA LEU A 164 1.75 17.59 3.91
C LEU A 164 1.17 18.41 5.06
N LEU A 165 1.81 18.38 6.22
CA LEU A 165 1.48 19.17 7.38
C LEU A 165 2.38 20.42 7.47
N ASP A 166 3.04 20.86 6.39
CA ASP A 166 3.81 22.10 6.39
C ASP A 166 3.24 23.10 5.39
N TYR A 167 2.87 24.29 5.87
CA TYR A 167 2.26 25.34 5.03
C TYR A 167 3.20 25.82 3.92
N GLN A 168 4.50 25.99 4.21
CA GLN A 168 5.46 26.49 3.23
C GLN A 168 5.69 25.44 2.14
N PHE A 169 5.72 24.17 2.52
CA PHE A 169 5.85 23.08 1.56
C PHE A 169 4.72 23.08 0.53
N TRP A 170 3.46 23.29 0.96
CA TRP A 170 2.33 23.42 0.04
C TRP A 170 2.49 24.59 -0.92
N LYS A 171 2.88 25.76 -0.40
CA LYS A 171 3.08 26.97 -1.18
C LYS A 171 4.19 26.82 -2.22
N ASP A 172 5.27 26.14 -1.85
CA ASP A 172 6.47 26.02 -2.68
C ASP A 172 6.36 24.88 -3.71
N ASN A 173 5.65 23.79 -3.40
CA ASN A 173 5.72 22.55 -4.19
C ASN A 173 4.37 22.00 -4.69
N ILE A 174 3.23 22.34 -4.08
CA ILE A 174 1.93 21.69 -4.39
C ILE A 174 0.97 22.64 -5.12
N VAL A 175 0.88 23.90 -4.68
CA VAL A 175 -0.09 24.90 -5.16
C VAL A 175 -0.07 25.14 -6.68
N TYR A 176 1.08 24.93 -7.33
CA TYR A 176 1.24 25.16 -8.76
C TYR A 176 0.75 24.00 -9.65
N ASP A 177 0.58 22.80 -9.09
CA ASP A 177 0.13 21.61 -9.81
C ASP A 177 -1.27 21.21 -9.31
N ILE A 178 -2.24 21.35 -10.20
CA ILE A 178 -3.66 21.10 -9.91
C ILE A 178 -3.90 19.62 -9.58
N ASP A 179 -3.28 18.70 -10.32
CA ASP A 179 -3.49 17.26 -10.11
C ASP A 179 -2.86 16.80 -8.80
N LEU A 180 -1.67 17.33 -8.49
CA LEU A 180 -1.00 17.05 -7.23
C LEU A 180 -1.78 17.64 -6.05
N TYR A 181 -2.28 18.87 -6.18
CA TYR A 181 -3.15 19.48 -5.17
C TYR A 181 -4.37 18.61 -4.91
N LYS A 182 -5.08 18.17 -5.96
CA LYS A 182 -6.26 17.30 -5.84
C LYS A 182 -5.94 15.98 -5.14
N CYS A 183 -4.76 15.41 -5.39
CA CYS A 183 -4.32 14.18 -4.75
C CYS A 183 -3.96 14.39 -3.27
N ALA A 184 -3.17 15.42 -2.95
CA ALA A 184 -2.78 15.74 -1.59
C ALA A 184 -3.98 16.14 -0.72
N PHE A 185 -4.89 16.96 -1.26
CA PHE A 185 -6.10 17.40 -0.56
C PHE A 185 -7.06 16.24 -0.31
N GLY A 186 -7.32 15.40 -1.33
CA GLY A 186 -8.15 14.20 -1.19
C GLY A 186 -7.57 13.19 -0.19
N PHE A 187 -6.24 13.05 -0.15
CA PHE A 187 -5.54 12.24 0.84
C PHE A 187 -5.69 12.77 2.27
N LEU A 188 -5.63 14.08 2.49
CA LEU A 188 -5.89 14.64 3.81
C LEU A 188 -7.35 14.44 4.21
N LEU A 189 -8.28 14.59 3.27
CA LEU A 189 -9.71 14.39 3.52
C LEU A 189 -10.07 12.95 3.87
N SER A 190 -9.34 11.95 3.36
CA SER A 190 -9.54 10.56 3.81
C SER A 190 -9.19 10.41 5.29
N TYR A 191 -8.12 11.07 5.76
CA TYR A 191 -7.74 11.08 7.17
C TYR A 191 -8.74 11.81 8.06
N VAL A 192 -9.33 12.91 7.59
CA VAL A 192 -10.45 13.58 8.27
C VAL A 192 -11.61 12.59 8.51
N ALA A 193 -11.92 11.75 7.52
CA ALA A 193 -12.97 10.73 7.64
C ALA A 193 -12.56 9.51 8.48
N LEU A 194 -11.26 9.17 8.56
CA LEU A 194 -10.73 8.09 9.39
C LEU A 194 -10.65 8.48 10.88
N ILE A 195 -10.30 9.74 11.18
CA ILE A 195 -10.07 10.25 12.53
C ILE A 195 -11.21 11.22 12.91
N GLN A 196 -12.38 10.67 13.23
CA GLN A 196 -13.57 11.46 13.56
C GLN A 196 -13.65 11.76 15.05
N TYR A 197 -13.30 10.79 15.89
CA TYR A 197 -13.36 10.90 17.34
C TYR A 197 -11.96 10.94 17.96
N GLU A 198 -11.86 11.46 19.18
CA GLU A 198 -10.62 11.48 19.94
C GLU A 198 -10.06 10.06 20.18
N SER A 199 -10.95 9.06 20.32
CA SER A 199 -10.53 7.65 20.35
C SER A 199 -9.83 7.20 19.06
N ASP A 200 -10.31 7.64 17.90
CA ASP A 200 -9.67 7.34 16.60
C ASP A 200 -8.30 8.03 16.52
N PHE A 201 -8.16 9.21 17.11
CA PHE A 201 -6.90 9.95 17.14
C PHE A 201 -5.84 9.21 17.97
N HIS A 202 -6.22 8.67 19.13
CA HIS A 202 -5.33 7.82 19.92
C HIS A 202 -4.95 6.54 19.17
N ILE A 203 -5.89 5.92 18.45
CA ILE A 203 -5.59 4.76 17.58
C ILE A 203 -4.61 5.16 16.47
N ALA A 204 -4.79 6.32 15.84
CA ALA A 204 -3.89 6.81 14.80
C ALA A 204 -2.47 7.06 15.32
N LYS A 205 -2.34 7.59 16.54
CA LYS A 205 -1.04 7.74 17.22
C LYS A 205 -0.40 6.40 17.57
N ASP A 206 -1.16 5.47 18.16
CA ASP A 206 -0.68 4.13 18.51
C ASP A 206 -0.16 3.38 17.27
N LYS A 207 -0.78 3.61 16.11
CA LYS A 207 -0.35 3.02 14.82
C LYS A 207 0.64 3.89 14.04
N HIS A 208 1.18 4.96 14.62
CA HIS A 208 2.11 5.89 13.98
C HIS A 208 1.64 6.40 12.60
N LEU A 209 0.32 6.55 12.42
CA LEU A 209 -0.27 7.10 11.19
C LEU A 209 -0.16 8.62 11.13
N VAL A 210 -0.07 9.26 12.29
CA VAL A 210 0.09 10.70 12.45
C VAL A 210 1.35 10.99 13.28
N PRO A 211 1.97 12.18 13.14
CA PRO A 211 3.12 12.55 13.94
C PRO A 211 2.82 12.53 15.45
N GLU A 212 3.78 12.09 16.26
CA GLU A 212 3.60 11.97 17.72
C GLU A 212 3.33 13.32 18.40
N ASN A 213 3.94 14.39 17.86
CA ASN A 213 3.81 15.77 18.34
C ASN A 213 2.48 16.44 17.95
N LEU A 214 1.61 15.79 17.20
CA LEU A 214 0.30 16.34 16.84
C LEU A 214 -0.64 16.29 18.04
N THR A 215 -1.30 17.39 18.42
CA THR A 215 -2.32 17.41 19.50
C THR A 215 -3.74 17.28 18.94
N TRP A 216 -4.71 16.84 19.76
CA TRP A 216 -6.11 16.73 19.33
C TRP A 216 -6.71 18.10 18.99
N ASP A 217 -6.43 19.12 19.81
CA ASP A 217 -6.88 20.50 19.55
C ASP A 217 -6.38 21.01 18.20
N SER A 218 -5.11 20.74 17.88
CA SER A 218 -4.57 21.12 16.59
C SER A 218 -5.15 20.31 15.43
N TRP A 219 -5.44 19.02 15.64
CA TRP A 219 -6.13 18.20 14.64
C TRP A 219 -7.53 18.73 14.34
N THR A 220 -8.33 19.08 15.35
CA THR A 220 -9.68 19.63 15.15
C THR A 220 -9.66 20.98 14.42
N GLY A 221 -8.72 21.86 14.77
CA GLY A 221 -8.51 23.14 14.07
C GLY A 221 -8.13 22.93 12.60
N PHE A 222 -7.23 21.97 12.32
CA PHE A 222 -6.83 21.59 10.98
C PHE A 222 -7.99 21.03 10.14
N VAL A 223 -8.78 20.11 10.74
CA VAL A 223 -9.97 19.52 10.11
C VAL A 223 -10.99 20.60 9.76
N SER A 224 -11.22 21.56 10.65
CA SER A 224 -12.17 22.66 10.43
C SER A 224 -11.81 23.49 9.18
N GLU A 225 -10.53 23.86 9.02
CA GLU A 225 -10.08 24.60 7.85
C GLU A 225 -10.17 23.79 6.55
N LEU A 226 -9.79 22.51 6.59
CA LEU A 226 -9.91 21.62 5.42
C LEU A 226 -11.36 21.48 4.96
N LEU A 227 -12.28 21.27 5.90
CA LEU A 227 -13.70 21.11 5.57
C LEU A 227 -14.32 22.42 5.06
N ARG A 228 -13.86 23.58 5.54
CA ARG A 228 -14.28 24.89 5.04
C ARG A 228 -13.87 25.14 3.58
N LYS A 229 -12.69 24.67 3.18
CA LYS A 229 -12.19 24.82 1.80
C LYS A 229 -12.57 23.66 0.86
N LYS A 230 -13.27 22.65 1.37
CA LYS A 230 -13.68 21.48 0.58
C LYS A 230 -14.63 21.87 -0.55
N SER A 231 -14.27 21.53 -1.78
CA SER A 231 -15.19 21.51 -2.93
C SER A 231 -15.00 20.23 -3.73
N ASP A 232 -16.02 19.77 -4.47
CA ASP A 232 -15.90 18.55 -5.27
C ASP A 232 -14.83 18.67 -6.37
N GLU A 233 -14.55 19.89 -6.85
CA GLU A 233 -13.50 20.16 -7.83
C GLU A 233 -12.08 20.07 -7.24
N THR A 234 -11.93 20.20 -5.91
CA THR A 234 -10.63 20.13 -5.22
C THR A 234 -10.15 18.71 -4.95
N ILE A 235 -10.95 17.69 -5.26
CA ILE A 235 -10.70 16.31 -4.84
C ILE A 235 -10.36 15.44 -6.06
N ASN A 236 -9.32 14.61 -5.94
CA ASN A 236 -9.03 13.63 -6.98
C ASN A 236 -10.09 12.51 -6.97
N LYS A 237 -10.49 12.04 -8.17
CA LYS A 237 -11.52 11.00 -8.39
C LYS A 237 -11.36 9.78 -7.47
N ARG A 238 -10.12 9.34 -7.26
CA ARG A 238 -9.79 8.23 -6.34
C ARG A 238 -10.40 8.41 -4.94
N TYR A 239 -10.38 9.62 -4.38
CA TYR A 239 -10.78 9.88 -2.99
C TYR A 239 -12.28 10.09 -2.80
N HIS A 240 -13.09 10.07 -3.86
CA HIS A 240 -14.55 9.91 -3.74
C HIS A 240 -14.92 8.51 -3.23
N TYR A 241 -14.04 7.53 -3.45
CA TYR A 241 -14.15 6.18 -2.91
C TYR A 241 -13.29 6.07 -1.65
N GLY A 242 -13.88 5.66 -0.54
CA GLY A 242 -13.14 5.34 0.68
C GLY A 242 -12.46 3.98 0.53
N GLU A 243 -13.08 2.98 1.13
CA GLU A 243 -12.55 1.61 1.21
C GLU A 243 -12.71 0.83 -0.10
N LEU A 244 -11.60 0.39 -0.67
CA LEU A 244 -11.59 -0.46 -1.87
C LEU A 244 -11.17 -1.88 -1.52
N ARG A 245 -11.96 -2.87 -1.94
CA ARG A 245 -11.64 -4.28 -1.70
C ARG A 245 -10.63 -4.79 -2.73
N LEU A 246 -9.45 -5.22 -2.26
CA LEU A 246 -8.36 -5.69 -3.11
C LEU A 246 -8.77 -6.86 -4.02
N SER A 247 -9.57 -7.80 -3.49
CA SER A 247 -10.02 -8.97 -4.27
C SER A 247 -10.88 -8.57 -5.48
N ARG A 248 -11.61 -7.46 -5.40
CA ARG A 248 -12.44 -6.95 -6.51
C ARG A 248 -11.61 -6.10 -7.45
N LEU A 249 -10.68 -5.32 -6.92
CA LEU A 249 -9.73 -4.55 -7.71
C LEU A 249 -8.84 -5.46 -8.58
N ASN A 250 -8.40 -6.59 -8.04
CA ASN A 250 -7.70 -7.62 -8.81
C ASN A 250 -8.55 -8.17 -9.97
N LYS A 251 -9.86 -8.39 -9.76
CA LYS A 251 -10.77 -8.82 -10.83
C LYS A 251 -10.91 -7.78 -11.94
N ILE A 252 -10.98 -6.49 -11.59
CA ILE A 252 -11.02 -5.39 -12.58
C ILE A 252 -9.77 -5.42 -13.45
N TYR A 253 -8.59 -5.56 -12.83
CA TYR A 253 -7.32 -5.63 -13.56
C TYR A 253 -7.18 -6.89 -14.41
N TRP A 254 -7.63 -8.05 -13.91
CA TRP A 254 -7.68 -9.28 -14.71
C TRP A 254 -8.62 -9.17 -15.91
N ALA A 255 -9.77 -8.51 -15.76
CA ALA A 255 -10.69 -8.25 -16.87
C ALA A 255 -10.06 -7.36 -17.96
N ARG A 256 -9.08 -6.53 -17.60
CA ARG A 256 -8.27 -5.71 -18.52
C ARG A 256 -6.99 -6.41 -18.99
N CYS A 257 -6.91 -7.73 -18.86
CA CYS A 257 -5.77 -8.57 -19.27
C CYS A 257 -4.45 -8.29 -18.52
N TYR A 258 -4.49 -7.64 -17.35
CA TYR A 258 -3.32 -7.51 -16.48
C TYR A 258 -3.20 -8.72 -15.56
N LEU A 259 -2.47 -9.75 -16.00
CA LEU A 259 -2.24 -11.01 -15.29
C LEU A 259 -1.77 -10.84 -13.83
N ARG A 260 -1.00 -9.78 -13.55
CA ARG A 260 -0.49 -9.48 -12.20
C ARG A 260 -1.56 -9.02 -11.21
N GLY A 261 -2.74 -8.62 -11.71
CA GLY A 261 -3.75 -7.93 -10.91
C GLY A 261 -3.25 -6.55 -10.42
N TYR A 262 -3.94 -5.99 -9.43
CA TYR A 262 -3.52 -4.74 -8.79
C TYR A 262 -2.39 -4.96 -7.78
N ARG A 263 -2.53 -5.99 -6.93
CA ARG A 263 -1.47 -6.51 -6.08
C ARG A 263 -1.58 -8.02 -6.12
N LEU A 264 -0.46 -8.74 -6.19
CA LEU A 264 -0.50 -10.19 -6.18
C LEU A 264 -1.29 -10.66 -4.94
N PRO A 265 -2.40 -11.39 -5.13
CA PRO A 265 -3.26 -11.81 -4.01
C PRO A 265 -2.57 -12.83 -3.10
N TYR A 266 -1.57 -13.54 -3.63
CA TYR A 266 -0.82 -14.58 -2.93
C TYR A 266 0.66 -14.23 -2.96
N GLN A 267 1.34 -14.32 -1.82
CA GLN A 267 2.79 -14.09 -1.77
C GLN A 267 3.57 -15.37 -2.09
N SER A 268 2.93 -16.53 -1.89
CA SER A 268 3.49 -17.83 -2.23
C SER A 268 2.53 -18.66 -3.10
N TYR A 269 3.09 -19.57 -3.89
CA TYR A 269 2.29 -20.55 -4.64
C TYR A 269 1.48 -21.47 -3.72
N GLY A 270 1.99 -21.76 -2.51
CA GLY A 270 1.30 -22.58 -1.52
C GLY A 270 0.00 -21.95 -1.02
N GLU A 271 0.01 -20.64 -0.72
CA GLU A 271 -1.20 -19.89 -0.34
C GLU A 271 -2.25 -19.90 -1.45
N MET A 272 -1.82 -19.69 -2.69
CA MET A 272 -2.71 -19.75 -3.85
C MET A 272 -3.35 -21.13 -3.99
N PHE A 273 -2.56 -22.20 -3.87
CA PHE A 273 -3.07 -23.56 -3.98
C PHE A 273 -4.09 -23.84 -2.87
N ASN A 274 -3.72 -23.62 -1.61
CA ASN A 274 -4.60 -23.85 -0.46
C ASN A 274 -5.92 -23.07 -0.53
N ALA A 275 -5.89 -21.82 -0.98
CA ALA A 275 -7.09 -20.99 -1.13
C ALA A 275 -8.07 -21.52 -2.19
N ASN A 276 -7.57 -22.24 -3.20
CA ASN A 276 -8.38 -22.77 -4.30
C ASN A 276 -8.74 -24.27 -4.14
N ILE A 277 -8.11 -25.01 -3.23
CA ILE A 277 -8.46 -26.42 -2.97
C ILE A 277 -9.92 -26.55 -2.53
N ALA A 278 -10.38 -25.72 -1.58
CA ALA A 278 -11.73 -25.85 -1.01
C ALA A 278 -12.85 -25.72 -2.06
N PRO A 279 -12.91 -24.70 -2.94
CA PRO A 279 -13.93 -24.62 -3.97
C PRO A 279 -13.80 -25.71 -5.03
N VAL A 280 -12.57 -26.13 -5.39
CA VAL A 280 -12.36 -27.25 -6.33
C VAL A 280 -12.89 -28.55 -5.74
N ALA A 281 -12.48 -28.89 -4.51
CA ALA A 281 -12.94 -30.07 -3.80
C ALA A 281 -14.47 -30.08 -3.61
N GLY A 282 -15.05 -28.95 -3.20
CA GLY A 282 -16.51 -28.80 -3.07
C GLY A 282 -17.25 -29.04 -4.39
N THR A 283 -16.71 -28.52 -5.49
CA THR A 283 -17.27 -28.73 -6.84
C THR A 283 -17.15 -30.20 -7.25
N THR A 284 -16.00 -30.84 -7.00
CA THR A 284 -15.79 -32.27 -7.27
C THR A 284 -16.73 -33.16 -6.46
N VAL A 285 -16.91 -32.88 -5.16
CA VAL A 285 -17.85 -33.61 -4.30
C VAL A 285 -19.28 -33.44 -4.79
N TYR A 286 -19.68 -32.22 -5.18
CA TYR A 286 -21.00 -31.97 -5.74
C TYR A 286 -21.23 -32.74 -7.05
N ILE A 287 -20.26 -32.74 -7.97
CA ILE A 287 -20.33 -33.52 -9.22
C ILE A 287 -20.46 -35.01 -8.92
N ALA A 288 -19.67 -35.54 -7.98
CA ALA A 288 -19.75 -36.94 -7.56
C ALA A 288 -21.12 -37.28 -6.96
N LEU A 289 -21.70 -36.40 -6.14
CA LEU A 289 -23.03 -36.59 -5.58
C LEU A 289 -24.10 -36.65 -6.69
N VAL A 290 -24.04 -35.76 -7.68
CA VAL A 290 -24.95 -35.81 -8.84
C VAL A 290 -24.76 -37.11 -9.63
N LEU A 291 -23.52 -37.57 -9.84
CA LEU A 291 -23.25 -38.86 -10.48
C LEU A 291 -23.87 -40.03 -9.72
N THR A 292 -23.78 -40.04 -8.38
CA THR A 292 -24.41 -41.11 -7.58
C THR A 292 -25.93 -41.10 -7.69
N ALA A 293 -26.56 -39.92 -7.67
CA ALA A 293 -28.01 -39.80 -7.87
C ALA A 293 -28.43 -40.27 -9.26
N MET A 294 -27.61 -39.99 -10.28
CA MET A 294 -27.84 -40.44 -11.65
C MET A 294 -27.73 -41.96 -11.80
N GLN A 295 -26.77 -42.59 -11.12
CA GLN A 295 -26.65 -44.05 -11.06
C GLN A 295 -27.91 -44.70 -10.46
N VAL A 296 -28.48 -44.10 -9.40
CA VAL A 296 -29.75 -44.56 -8.80
C VAL A 296 -30.92 -44.37 -9.78
N GLY A 297 -30.95 -43.27 -10.52
CA GLY A 297 -31.96 -43.02 -11.56
C GLY A 297 -31.92 -44.07 -12.69
N LEU A 298 -30.71 -44.42 -13.16
CA LEU A 298 -30.52 -45.45 -14.20
C LEU A 298 -30.91 -46.85 -13.73
N ALA A 299 -30.89 -47.11 -12.42
CA ALA A 299 -31.31 -48.39 -11.84
C ALA A 299 -32.83 -48.53 -11.70
N THR A 300 -33.61 -47.45 -11.92
CA THR A 300 -35.07 -47.46 -11.75
C THR A 300 -35.77 -47.61 -13.10
N HIS A 301 -36.68 -48.58 -13.23
CA HIS A 301 -37.42 -48.87 -14.48
C HIS A 301 -38.08 -47.64 -15.14
N ASN A 302 -38.63 -46.73 -14.33
CA ASN A 302 -39.30 -45.52 -14.84
C ASN A 302 -38.37 -44.57 -15.60
N LEU A 303 -37.06 -44.55 -15.29
CA LEU A 303 -36.08 -43.66 -15.90
C LEU A 303 -35.13 -44.42 -16.85
N SER A 304 -34.82 -45.68 -16.56
CA SER A 304 -33.97 -46.55 -17.39
C SER A 304 -34.53 -46.80 -18.78
N ASP A 305 -35.85 -46.77 -18.93
CA ASP A 305 -36.48 -47.10 -20.22
C ASP A 305 -36.54 -45.89 -21.16
N SER A 306 -36.20 -44.70 -20.66
CA SER A 306 -36.20 -43.47 -21.44
C SER A 306 -34.85 -43.20 -22.14
N THR A 307 -34.87 -43.11 -23.47
CA THR A 307 -33.69 -42.85 -24.31
C THR A 307 -33.06 -41.47 -24.07
N VAL A 308 -33.90 -40.49 -23.69
CA VAL A 308 -33.47 -39.14 -23.33
C VAL A 308 -32.61 -39.18 -22.07
N PHE A 309 -32.99 -39.96 -21.05
CA PHE A 309 -32.24 -40.04 -19.79
C PHE A 309 -30.89 -40.74 -19.97
N HIS A 310 -30.80 -41.77 -20.82
CA HIS A 310 -29.52 -42.39 -21.18
C HIS A 310 -28.57 -41.42 -21.87
N THR A 311 -29.08 -40.59 -22.79
CA THR A 311 -28.28 -39.62 -23.54
C THR A 311 -27.74 -38.52 -22.62
N VAL A 312 -28.58 -37.98 -21.73
CA VAL A 312 -28.17 -36.99 -20.72
C VAL A 312 -27.17 -37.61 -19.74
N SER A 313 -27.38 -38.86 -19.32
CA SER A 313 -26.49 -39.54 -18.39
C SER A 313 -25.12 -39.82 -18.99
N TYR A 314 -25.07 -40.24 -20.25
CA TYR A 314 -23.82 -40.41 -20.99
C TYR A 314 -23.05 -39.08 -21.11
N GLY A 315 -23.73 -38.00 -21.51
CA GLY A 315 -23.11 -36.68 -21.63
C GLY A 315 -22.56 -36.16 -20.30
N PHE A 316 -23.32 -36.34 -19.21
CA PHE A 316 -22.90 -35.91 -17.88
C PHE A 316 -21.76 -36.76 -17.31
N ALA A 317 -21.74 -38.07 -17.56
CA ALA A 317 -20.63 -38.95 -17.19
C ALA A 317 -19.33 -38.53 -17.90
N LEU A 318 -19.40 -38.28 -19.21
CA LEU A 318 -18.25 -37.80 -19.98
C LEU A 318 -17.77 -36.43 -19.48
N PHE A 319 -18.69 -35.50 -19.22
CA PHE A 319 -18.37 -34.21 -18.61
C PHE A 319 -17.67 -34.35 -17.26
N SER A 320 -18.14 -35.25 -16.40
CA SER A 320 -17.59 -35.44 -15.05
C SER A 320 -16.19 -36.06 -15.04
N ILE A 321 -15.82 -36.79 -16.10
CA ILE A 321 -14.45 -37.29 -16.30
C ILE A 321 -13.55 -36.20 -16.88
N LEU A 322 -14.02 -35.50 -17.92
CA LEU A 322 -13.22 -34.50 -18.64
C LEU A 322 -13.04 -33.20 -17.86
N ALA A 323 -14.05 -32.74 -17.10
CA ALA A 323 -14.02 -31.46 -16.42
C ALA A 323 -12.92 -31.36 -15.35
N PRO A 324 -12.71 -32.35 -14.46
CA PRO A 324 -11.58 -32.32 -13.52
C PRO A 324 -10.22 -32.36 -14.23
N LEU A 325 -10.08 -33.17 -15.30
CA LEU A 325 -8.84 -33.23 -16.09
C LEU A 325 -8.53 -31.89 -16.76
N PHE A 326 -9.54 -31.26 -17.34
CA PHE A 326 -9.42 -29.92 -17.93
C PHE A 326 -9.08 -28.86 -16.88
N LEU A 327 -9.68 -28.92 -15.69
CA LEU A 327 -9.40 -27.99 -14.60
C LEU A 327 -7.96 -28.12 -14.09
N VAL A 328 -7.46 -29.35 -13.93
CA VAL A 328 -6.05 -29.60 -13.60
C VAL A 328 -5.13 -29.07 -14.70
N PHE A 329 -5.43 -29.37 -15.96
CA PHE A 329 -4.67 -28.85 -17.11
C PHE A 329 -4.63 -27.31 -17.12
N LEU A 330 -5.77 -26.65 -16.90
CA LEU A 330 -5.85 -25.20 -16.84
C LEU A 330 -4.98 -24.61 -15.72
N VAL A 331 -4.97 -25.23 -14.53
CA VAL A 331 -4.11 -24.80 -13.42
C VAL A 331 -2.63 -24.90 -13.80
N TYR A 332 -2.19 -26.02 -14.37
CA TYR A 332 -0.80 -26.18 -14.85
C TYR A 332 -0.45 -25.20 -15.96
N PHE A 333 -1.38 -24.94 -16.88
CA PHE A 333 -1.19 -23.98 -17.96
C PHE A 333 -0.99 -22.55 -17.43
N VAL A 334 -1.84 -22.11 -16.48
CA VAL A 334 -1.70 -20.79 -15.83
C VAL A 334 -0.39 -20.68 -15.06
N LEU A 335 -0.01 -21.72 -14.30
CA LEU A 335 1.26 -21.77 -13.58
C LEU A 335 2.45 -21.67 -14.56
N SER A 336 2.43 -22.42 -15.66
CA SER A 336 3.46 -22.38 -16.69
C SER A 336 3.57 -20.99 -17.33
N MET A 337 2.44 -20.38 -17.69
CA MET A 337 2.38 -19.03 -18.24
C MET A 337 3.00 -18.00 -17.28
N PHE A 338 2.69 -18.10 -15.98
CA PHE A 338 3.25 -17.22 -14.97
C PHE A 338 4.77 -17.43 -14.79
N VAL A 339 5.26 -18.67 -14.79
CA VAL A 339 6.70 -18.97 -14.74
C VAL A 339 7.42 -18.38 -15.96
N ILE A 340 6.88 -18.59 -17.16
CA ILE A 340 7.43 -18.04 -18.41
C ILE A 340 7.44 -16.51 -18.36
N TYR A 341 6.36 -15.88 -17.90
CA TYR A 341 6.29 -14.42 -17.76
C TYR A 341 7.36 -13.89 -16.81
N ASN A 342 7.52 -14.49 -15.62
CA ASN A 342 8.54 -14.07 -14.66
C ASN A 342 9.96 -14.33 -15.19
N PHE A 343 10.17 -15.43 -15.91
CA PHE A 343 11.45 -15.75 -16.55
C PHE A 343 11.81 -14.71 -17.63
N ILE A 344 10.87 -14.37 -18.52
CA ILE A 344 11.05 -13.33 -19.54
C ILE A 344 11.31 -11.97 -18.88
N ALA A 345 10.53 -11.60 -17.86
CA ALA A 345 10.72 -10.34 -17.12
C ALA A 345 12.11 -10.26 -16.49
N THR A 346 12.61 -11.38 -15.95
CA THR A 346 13.96 -11.49 -15.38
C THR A 346 15.04 -11.31 -16.47
N ILE A 347 14.89 -11.96 -17.63
CA ILE A 347 15.82 -11.79 -18.75
C ILE A 347 15.83 -10.34 -19.24
N ILE A 348 14.67 -9.71 -19.40
CA ILE A 348 14.57 -8.31 -19.82
C ILE A 348 15.26 -7.39 -18.81
N PHE A 349 15.04 -7.62 -17.51
CA PHE A 349 15.70 -6.86 -16.45
C PHE A 349 17.23 -7.01 -16.51
N GLN A 350 17.74 -8.24 -16.65
CA GLN A 350 19.18 -8.48 -16.79
C GLN A 350 19.78 -7.83 -18.04
N LYS A 351 19.06 -7.84 -19.18
CA LYS A 351 19.49 -7.17 -20.41
C LYS A 351 19.55 -5.65 -20.24
N ARG A 352 18.58 -5.04 -19.55
CA ARG A 352 18.56 -3.60 -19.26
C ARG A 352 19.70 -3.17 -18.33
N LEU A 353 20.06 -4.01 -17.35
CA LEU A 353 21.23 -3.76 -16.50
C LEU A 353 22.53 -3.74 -17.31
N LYS A 354 22.73 -4.72 -18.21
CA LYS A 354 23.94 -4.80 -19.05
C LYS A 354 24.03 -3.68 -20.08
N GLY A 355 22.92 -3.30 -20.72
CA GLY A 355 22.91 -2.20 -21.70
C GLY A 355 23.09 -0.81 -21.08
N GLY A 356 22.63 -0.61 -19.84
CA GLY A 356 22.83 0.65 -19.12
C GLY A 356 24.28 0.89 -18.68
N ASP A 357 25.04 -0.17 -18.41
CA ASP A 357 26.47 -0.08 -18.04
C ASP A 357 27.34 0.29 -19.24
N GLN A 358 27.00 -0.20 -20.44
CA GLN A 358 27.71 0.14 -21.68
C GLN A 358 27.50 1.61 -22.08
N ASN A 359 26.24 2.11 -22.06
CA ASN A 359 25.95 3.52 -22.36
C ASN A 359 26.49 4.49 -21.29
N GLY A 360 26.71 4.04 -20.06
CA GLY A 360 27.36 4.81 -19.00
C GLY A 360 28.87 4.94 -19.16
N MET A 361 29.50 4.00 -19.86
CA MET A 361 30.93 4.07 -20.24
C MET A 361 31.14 4.97 -21.46
N GLU A 362 30.22 4.94 -22.43
CA GLU A 362 30.30 5.72 -23.67
C GLU A 362 30.06 7.23 -23.45
N ASN A 363 29.22 7.62 -22.48
CA ASN A 363 29.02 9.03 -22.11
C ASN A 363 30.09 9.61 -21.17
N LYS A 364 31.16 8.84 -20.90
CA LYS A 364 32.25 9.24 -20.00
C LYS A 364 33.60 9.36 -20.71
N ILE A 365 33.61 9.20 -22.03
CA ILE A 365 34.71 9.47 -22.96
C ILE A 365 34.30 10.70 -23.77
#